data_AF-A0A0D7AW59-F1
#
_entry.id   AF-A0A0D7AW59-F1
#
_cell.length_a   1.000
_cell.length_b   1.000
_cell.length_c   1.000
_cell.angle_alpha   90.00
_cell.angle_beta   90.00
_cell.angle_gamma   90.00
#
_symmetry.space_group_name_H-M   'P 1'
#
loop_
_entity.id
_entity.type
_entity.pdbx_description
1 polymer ?
#
loop_
_entity_poly.entity_id
_entity_poly.type
_entity_poly.pdbx_seq_one_letter_code
_entity_poly.pdbx_strand_id
1 'polypeptide(L)'
;PSLHRINNFLQLVVNDFLLLWDGVYFSRTHAFDIGLLVRAALAMVIADMLGLREILGHSNPTSMHFCTLCNLAIQNIHELDRSRWPPRIWDQMRRIAERWRDARSEDERAEIYAEHQLRWSPFYQLPYWNSLRCAPPEPMHFRALGIFQDLVRRVYGIN
;
A
#
# COMPACT_ATOMS: atom_id res chain seq x y z
N PRO A 1 -15.25 -9.77 -11.39
CA PRO A 1 -13.88 -9.48 -11.90
C PRO A 1 -12.86 -10.24 -11.05
N SER A 2 -11.83 -10.90 -11.61
CA SER A 2 -10.81 -11.47 -10.72
C SER A 2 -10.09 -10.31 -10.01
N LEU A 3 -9.98 -10.41 -8.68
CA LEU A 3 -9.55 -9.28 -7.83
C LEU A 3 -8.07 -8.87 -8.05
N HIS A 4 -7.35 -9.57 -8.93
CA HIS A 4 -5.94 -9.33 -9.25
C HIS A 4 -5.70 -8.71 -10.64
N ARG A 5 -6.76 -8.43 -11.43
CA ARG A 5 -6.55 -7.82 -12.76
C ARG A 5 -5.92 -6.42 -12.70
N ILE A 6 -6.13 -5.70 -11.61
CA ILE A 6 -5.48 -4.40 -11.38
C ILE A 6 -3.96 -4.52 -11.37
N ASN A 7 -3.41 -5.64 -10.90
CA ASN A 7 -1.98 -5.88 -10.86
C ASN A 7 -1.33 -5.81 -12.24
N ASN A 8 -2.04 -6.17 -13.31
CA ASN A 8 -1.51 -6.08 -14.68
C ASN A 8 -1.22 -4.62 -15.06
N PHE A 9 -2.07 -3.68 -14.65
CA PHE A 9 -1.88 -2.26 -14.91
C PHE A 9 -0.83 -1.65 -13.97
N LEU A 10 -0.90 -2.01 -12.68
CA LEU A 10 0.06 -1.53 -11.68
C LEU A 10 1.49 -1.99 -11.99
N GLN A 11 1.66 -3.17 -12.60
CA GLN A 11 2.96 -3.68 -13.00
C GLN A 11 3.64 -2.77 -14.04
N LEU A 12 2.90 -2.15 -14.96
CA LEU A 12 3.46 -1.20 -15.92
C LEU A 12 4.07 0.00 -15.21
N VAL A 13 3.31 0.59 -14.28
CA VAL A 13 3.78 1.73 -13.47
C VAL A 13 5.00 1.34 -12.64
N VAL A 14 4.95 0.18 -11.97
CA VAL A 14 6.07 -0.29 -11.15
C VAL A 14 7.33 -0.53 -11.98
N ASN A 15 7.21 -1.10 -13.18
CA ASN A 15 8.35 -1.31 -14.07
C ASN A 15 9.02 0.00 -14.46
N ASP A 16 8.24 1.03 -14.80
CA ASP A 16 8.78 2.36 -15.13
C ASP A 16 9.54 2.96 -13.94
N PHE A 17 9.01 2.82 -12.73
CA PHE A 17 9.65 3.33 -11.52
C PHE A 17 10.87 2.52 -11.07
N LEU A 18 10.93 1.21 -11.37
CA LEU A 18 12.14 0.41 -11.16
C LEU A 18 13.27 0.91 -12.08
N LEU A 19 12.97 1.14 -13.36
CA LEU A 19 13.93 1.69 -14.32
C LEU A 19 14.39 3.10 -13.90
N LEU A 20 13.45 3.96 -13.50
CA LEU A 20 13.75 5.32 -13.03
C LEU A 20 14.51 5.34 -11.71
N TRP A 21 14.39 4.30 -10.88
CA TRP A 21 15.14 4.21 -9.63
C TRP A 21 16.64 4.01 -9.88
N ASP A 22 16.98 3.11 -10.80
CA ASP A 22 18.37 2.89 -11.23
C ASP A 22 18.92 4.12 -11.96
N GLY A 23 18.05 4.76 -12.75
CA GLY A 23 18.27 6.02 -13.43
C GLY A 23 18.26 5.88 -14.94
N VAL A 24 17.63 6.85 -15.60
CA VAL A 24 17.47 6.88 -17.05
C VAL A 24 18.19 8.09 -17.61
N TYR A 25 19.09 7.85 -18.57
CA TYR A 25 19.78 8.92 -19.27
C TYR A 25 18.98 9.37 -20.48
N PHE A 26 18.55 10.63 -20.46
CA PHE A 26 17.93 11.29 -21.61
C PHE A 26 19.02 12.02 -22.39
N SER A 27 19.16 11.72 -23.68
CA SER A 27 20.21 12.33 -24.53
C SER A 27 20.01 13.82 -24.75
N ARG A 28 18.76 14.31 -24.69
CA ARG A 28 18.42 15.73 -24.82
C ARG A 28 17.11 16.02 -24.11
N THR A 29 17.06 17.13 -23.38
CA THR A 29 15.81 17.72 -22.86
C THR A 29 15.76 19.19 -23.24
N HIS A 30 14.61 19.85 -23.13
CA HIS A 30 14.48 21.26 -23.49
C HIS A 30 15.45 22.19 -22.75
N ALA A 31 15.77 21.87 -21.49
CA ALA A 31 16.69 22.66 -20.67
C ALA A 31 18.14 22.17 -20.69
N PHE A 32 18.40 20.96 -21.21
CA PHE A 32 19.73 20.33 -21.20
C PHE A 32 20.03 19.64 -22.53
N ASP A 33 20.84 20.30 -23.35
CA ASP A 33 21.21 19.83 -24.69
C ASP A 33 22.26 18.71 -24.70
N ILE A 34 23.01 18.55 -23.60
CA ILE A 34 24.10 17.56 -23.45
C ILE A 34 23.62 16.31 -22.67
N GLY A 35 22.30 16.20 -22.49
CA GLY A 35 21.63 15.11 -21.80
C GLY A 35 21.57 15.25 -20.28
N LEU A 36 20.72 14.42 -19.67
CA LEU A 36 20.36 14.48 -18.26
C LEU A 36 20.10 13.06 -17.73
N LEU A 37 20.78 12.68 -16.65
CA LEU A 37 20.42 11.49 -15.88
C LEU A 37 19.28 11.83 -14.94
N VAL A 38 18.12 11.19 -15.12
CA VAL A 38 16.95 11.38 -14.29
C VAL A 38 16.73 10.16 -13.42
N ARG A 39 16.49 10.40 -12.14
CA ARG A 39 15.99 9.40 -11.21
C ARG A 39 14.64 9.83 -10.67
N ALA A 40 13.73 8.87 -10.52
CA ALA A 40 12.43 9.12 -9.91
C ALA A 40 12.07 7.99 -8.96
N ALA A 41 11.29 8.34 -7.94
CA ALA A 41 10.75 7.40 -6.99
C ALA A 41 9.28 7.75 -6.75
N LEU A 42 8.47 6.72 -6.54
CA LEU A 42 7.08 6.89 -6.18
C LEU A 42 6.97 7.14 -4.67
N ALA A 43 6.57 8.35 -4.29
CA ALA A 43 6.53 8.76 -2.88
C ALA A 43 5.30 8.20 -2.13
N MET A 44 4.12 8.24 -2.74
CA MET A 44 2.86 7.91 -2.08
C MET A 44 1.80 7.40 -3.07
N VAL A 45 0.91 6.53 -2.60
CA VAL A 45 -0.36 6.20 -3.24
C VAL A 45 -1.49 6.84 -2.45
N ILE A 46 -2.30 7.65 -3.12
CA ILE A 46 -3.45 8.35 -2.56
C ILE A 46 -4.70 7.79 -3.26
N ALA A 47 -5.58 7.15 -2.48
CA ALA A 47 -6.85 6.60 -2.94
C ALA A 47 -7.82 6.53 -1.75
N ASP A 48 -9.11 6.37 -2.04
CA ASP A 48 -10.08 6.03 -0.99
C ASP A 48 -9.73 4.67 -0.33
N MET A 49 -10.29 4.38 0.83
CA MET A 49 -9.89 3.18 1.58
C MET A 49 -10.17 1.88 0.82
N LEU A 50 -11.19 1.83 -0.04
CA LEU A 50 -11.48 0.65 -0.86
C LEU A 50 -10.46 0.50 -1.98
N GLY A 51 -10.20 1.54 -2.76
CA GLY A 51 -9.20 1.53 -3.83
C GLY A 51 -7.79 1.28 -3.30
N LEU A 52 -7.43 1.89 -2.17
CA LEU A 52 -6.13 1.68 -1.52
C LEU A 52 -5.94 0.21 -1.14
N ARG A 53 -7.00 -0.43 -0.61
CA ARG A 53 -6.96 -1.86 -0.26
C ARG A 53 -6.78 -2.74 -1.48
N GLU A 54 -7.47 -2.44 -2.57
CA GLU A 54 -7.27 -3.18 -3.83
C GLU A 54 -5.86 -3.02 -4.38
N ILE A 55 -5.35 -1.77 -4.44
CA ILE A 55 -4.02 -1.46 -4.98
C ILE A 55 -2.92 -2.17 -4.19
N LEU A 56 -3.02 -2.18 -2.87
CA LEU A 56 -2.01 -2.74 -1.98
C LEU A 56 -2.19 -4.24 -1.70
N GLY A 57 -3.26 -4.86 -2.21
CA GLY A 57 -3.54 -6.27 -1.99
C GLY A 57 -4.11 -6.61 -0.61
N HIS A 58 -4.58 -5.61 0.14
CA HIS A 58 -5.30 -5.85 1.39
C HIS A 58 -6.70 -6.44 1.12
N SER A 59 -7.28 -7.01 2.17
CA SER A 59 -8.64 -7.53 2.21
C SER A 59 -9.69 -6.42 2.26
N ASN A 60 -10.98 -6.79 2.34
CA ASN A 60 -12.06 -5.84 2.51
C ASN A 60 -12.10 -5.24 3.93
N PRO A 61 -12.69 -4.04 4.13
CA PRO A 61 -12.83 -3.44 5.45
C PRO A 61 -13.60 -4.29 6.46
N THR A 62 -14.48 -5.19 6.01
CA THR A 62 -15.29 -6.08 6.86
C THR A 62 -14.62 -7.43 7.16
N SER A 63 -13.39 -7.65 6.68
CA SER A 63 -12.63 -8.87 6.94
C SER A 63 -12.02 -8.91 8.34
N MET A 64 -11.41 -10.04 8.71
CA MET A 64 -10.72 -10.20 9.99
C MET A 64 -9.71 -9.07 10.26
N HIS A 65 -8.91 -8.68 9.27
CA HIS A 65 -7.97 -7.56 9.36
C HIS A 65 -8.53 -6.32 8.67
N PHE A 66 -9.35 -5.58 9.41
CA PHE A 66 -10.06 -4.38 8.96
C PHE A 66 -9.20 -3.11 8.90
N CYS A 67 -7.95 -3.15 9.41
CA CYS A 67 -7.03 -2.03 9.39
C CYS A 67 -5.86 -2.30 8.41
N THR A 68 -5.38 -1.26 7.73
CA THR A 68 -4.19 -1.35 6.86
C THR A 68 -2.88 -1.12 7.63
N LEU A 69 -2.95 -0.54 8.83
CA LEU A 69 -1.79 -0.12 9.64
C LEU A 69 -1.51 -1.05 10.83
N CYS A 70 -2.48 -1.81 11.31
CA CYS A 70 -2.32 -2.75 12.43
C CYS A 70 -2.95 -4.11 12.10
N ASN A 71 -2.68 -5.10 12.95
CA ASN A 71 -3.22 -6.46 12.81
C ASN A 71 -4.35 -6.76 13.80
N LEU A 72 -4.98 -5.73 14.38
CA LEU A 72 -6.14 -5.91 15.25
C LEU A 72 -7.27 -6.63 14.48
N ALA A 73 -7.82 -7.68 15.08
CA ALA A 73 -8.94 -8.40 14.49
C ALA A 73 -10.23 -7.58 14.63
N ILE A 74 -11.15 -7.67 13.65
CA ILE A 74 -12.43 -6.96 13.67
C ILE A 74 -13.30 -7.32 14.88
N GLN A 75 -13.14 -8.53 15.42
CA GLN A 75 -13.79 -8.98 16.65
C GLN A 75 -13.37 -8.15 17.87
N ASN A 76 -12.17 -7.56 17.83
CA ASN A 76 -11.60 -6.72 18.88
C ASN A 76 -11.64 -5.23 18.52
N ILE A 77 -12.53 -4.82 17.60
CA ILE A 77 -12.65 -3.41 17.16
C ILE A 77 -12.95 -2.43 18.31
N HIS A 78 -13.47 -2.93 19.43
CA HIS A 78 -13.73 -2.15 20.64
C HIS A 78 -12.47 -1.80 21.46
N GLU A 79 -11.31 -2.38 21.13
CA GLU A 79 -10.05 -2.04 21.81
C GLU A 79 -9.55 -0.67 21.36
N LEU A 80 -9.76 0.35 22.20
CA LEU A 80 -9.39 1.73 21.92
C LEU A 80 -7.98 2.08 22.39
N ASP A 81 -7.35 1.25 23.23
CA ASP A 81 -5.98 1.46 23.68
C ASP A 81 -4.99 1.06 22.58
N ARG A 82 -4.45 2.07 21.90
CA ARG A 82 -3.48 1.90 20.80
C ARG A 82 -2.22 1.15 21.21
N SER A 83 -1.84 1.15 22.49
CA SER A 83 -0.67 0.40 22.96
C SER A 83 -0.87 -1.12 22.87
N ARG A 84 -2.13 -1.56 22.84
CA ARG A 84 -2.52 -2.97 22.71
C ARG A 84 -2.70 -3.44 21.28
N TRP A 85 -2.61 -2.53 20.31
CA TRP A 85 -2.82 -2.88 18.91
C TRP A 85 -1.61 -3.62 18.36
N PRO A 86 -1.78 -4.86 17.85
CA PRO A 86 -0.67 -5.59 17.28
C PRO A 86 -0.10 -4.83 16.07
N PRO A 87 1.20 -4.49 16.07
CA PRO A 87 1.79 -3.73 14.98
C PRO A 87 1.82 -4.58 13.71
N ARG A 88 1.67 -3.92 12.57
CA ARG A 88 1.93 -4.53 11.27
C ARG A 88 3.38 -4.26 10.89
N ILE A 89 4.13 -5.29 10.53
CA ILE A 89 5.56 -5.20 10.21
C ILE A 89 5.74 -5.33 8.70
N TRP A 90 6.40 -4.36 8.09
CA TRP A 90 6.57 -4.29 6.63
C TRP A 90 7.26 -5.54 6.06
N ASP A 91 8.37 -5.99 6.64
CA ASP A 91 9.09 -7.16 6.16
C ASP A 91 8.26 -8.44 6.21
N GLN A 92 7.38 -8.57 7.23
CA GLN A 92 6.45 -9.68 7.32
C GLN A 92 5.39 -9.60 6.23
N MET A 93 4.81 -8.42 6.00
CA MET A 93 3.85 -8.21 4.90
C MET A 93 4.45 -8.58 3.55
N ARG A 94 5.69 -8.14 3.29
CA ARG A 94 6.39 -8.44 2.06
C ARG A 94 6.56 -9.95 1.87
N ARG A 95 7.07 -10.66 2.87
CA ARG A 95 7.22 -12.13 2.81
C ARG A 95 5.88 -12.84 2.59
N ILE A 96 4.81 -12.39 3.25
CA ILE A 96 3.46 -12.96 3.06
C ILE A 96 2.99 -12.74 1.63
N ALA A 97 3.12 -11.51 1.11
CA ALA A 97 2.71 -11.17 -0.25
C ALA A 97 3.53 -11.94 -1.30
N GLU A 98 4.84 -12.11 -1.10
CA GLU A 98 5.72 -12.91 -1.96
C GLU A 98 5.33 -14.38 -1.94
N ARG A 99 5.06 -14.96 -0.75
CA ARG A 99 4.52 -16.33 -0.64
C ARG A 99 3.20 -16.48 -1.40
N TRP A 100 2.29 -15.51 -1.29
CA TRP A 100 1.04 -15.54 -2.03
C TRP A 100 1.26 -15.50 -3.56
N ARG A 101 2.22 -14.68 -4.03
CA ARG A 101 2.58 -14.60 -5.46
C ARG A 101 3.11 -15.93 -5.97
N ASP A 102 4.06 -16.50 -5.22
CA ASP A 102 4.86 -17.68 -5.59
C ASP A 102 4.17 -19.02 -5.26
N ALA A 103 2.99 -18.97 -4.63
CA ALA A 103 2.12 -20.11 -4.40
C ALA A 103 1.82 -20.87 -5.71
N ARG A 104 1.84 -22.20 -5.63
CA ARG A 104 1.77 -23.11 -6.79
C ARG A 104 0.34 -23.42 -7.23
N SER A 105 -0.65 -23.15 -6.37
CA SER A 105 -2.06 -23.37 -6.65
C SER A 105 -2.93 -22.21 -6.16
N GLU A 106 -4.13 -22.09 -6.73
CA GLU A 106 -5.13 -21.15 -6.23
C GLU A 106 -5.62 -21.51 -4.82
N ASP A 107 -5.59 -22.79 -4.45
CA ASP A 107 -5.93 -23.24 -3.09
C ASP A 107 -4.90 -22.74 -2.07
N GLU A 108 -3.60 -22.83 -2.37
CA GLU A 108 -2.53 -22.30 -1.52
C GLU A 108 -2.64 -20.78 -1.38
N ARG A 109 -2.99 -20.07 -2.48
CA ARG A 109 -3.29 -18.63 -2.42
C ARG A 109 -4.47 -18.32 -1.54
N ALA A 110 -5.52 -19.14 -1.58
CA ALA A 110 -6.71 -18.97 -0.77
C ALA A 110 -6.41 -19.20 0.72
N GLU A 111 -5.59 -20.20 1.05
CA GLU A 111 -5.13 -20.47 2.43
C GLU A 111 -4.31 -19.31 2.99
N ILE A 112 -3.30 -18.84 2.25
CA ILE A 112 -2.46 -17.69 2.65
C ILE A 112 -3.34 -16.44 2.84
N TYR A 113 -4.30 -16.21 1.94
CA TYR A 113 -5.22 -15.09 2.05
C TYR A 113 -6.18 -15.24 3.23
N ALA A 114 -6.69 -16.43 3.51
CA ALA A 114 -7.57 -16.68 4.64
C ALA A 114 -6.86 -16.36 5.97
N GLU A 115 -5.60 -16.79 6.10
CA GLU A 115 -4.79 -16.59 7.30
C GLU A 115 -4.37 -15.11 7.47
N HIS A 116 -3.82 -14.49 6.42
CA HIS A 116 -3.15 -13.19 6.56
C HIS A 116 -3.93 -12.01 5.99
N GLN A 117 -5.00 -12.25 5.22
CA GLN A 117 -5.84 -11.22 4.60
C GLN A 117 -5.02 -10.24 3.73
N LEU A 118 -3.97 -10.76 3.10
CA LEU A 118 -3.02 -10.02 2.28
C LEU A 118 -2.69 -10.80 1.03
N ARG A 119 -2.55 -10.10 -0.10
CA ARG A 119 -2.28 -10.65 -1.42
C ARG A 119 -1.12 -9.88 -2.06
N TRP A 120 -0.61 -10.42 -3.16
CA TRP A 120 0.45 -9.76 -3.91
C TRP A 120 -0.04 -8.46 -4.57
N SER A 121 0.83 -7.45 -4.52
CA SER A 121 0.73 -6.21 -5.27
C SER A 121 2.08 -5.90 -5.92
N PRO A 122 2.14 -5.41 -7.17
CA PRO A 122 3.40 -5.04 -7.83
C PRO A 122 4.27 -4.07 -7.00
N PHE A 123 3.66 -3.22 -6.17
CA PHE A 123 4.37 -2.26 -5.33
C PHE A 123 5.42 -2.88 -4.40
N TYR A 124 5.26 -4.15 -4.02
CA TYR A 124 6.25 -4.88 -3.20
C TYR A 124 7.60 -5.08 -3.91
N GLN A 125 7.68 -4.87 -5.23
CA GLN A 125 8.94 -4.94 -5.98
C GLN A 125 9.79 -3.67 -5.82
N LEU A 126 9.18 -2.52 -5.51
CA LEU A 126 9.90 -1.25 -5.39
C LEU A 126 10.82 -1.27 -4.16
N PRO A 127 12.15 -1.07 -4.32
CA PRO A 127 13.11 -1.28 -3.24
C PRO A 127 12.99 -0.26 -2.11
N TYR A 128 12.49 0.94 -2.41
CA TYR A 128 12.27 2.03 -1.45
C TYR A 128 10.86 2.05 -0.85
N TRP A 129 9.97 1.15 -1.29
CA TRP A 129 8.56 1.21 -0.94
C TRP A 129 8.27 0.59 0.43
N ASN A 130 7.36 1.21 1.18
CA ASN A 130 6.77 0.66 2.39
C ASN A 130 5.32 1.11 2.49
N SER A 131 4.36 0.18 2.35
CA SER A 131 2.93 0.52 2.32
C SER A 131 2.44 1.14 3.63
N LEU A 132 3.09 0.86 4.76
CA LEU A 132 2.74 1.46 6.05
C LEU A 132 3.12 2.95 6.14
N ARG A 133 3.99 3.43 5.24
CA ARG A 133 4.48 4.81 5.20
C ARG A 133 4.00 5.56 3.96
N CYS A 134 3.97 4.89 2.82
CA CYS A 134 3.70 5.46 1.51
C CYS A 134 2.23 5.33 1.09
N ALA A 135 1.36 4.79 1.94
CA ALA A 135 -0.06 4.64 1.65
C ALA A 135 -0.92 4.98 2.88
N PRO A 136 -0.85 6.22 3.40
CA PRO A 136 -1.66 6.62 4.53
C PRO A 136 -3.15 6.65 4.16
N PRO A 137 -4.05 6.41 5.12
CA PRO A 137 -5.47 6.69 4.95
C PRO A 137 -5.69 8.13 4.50
N GLU A 138 -6.52 8.29 3.48
CA GLU A 138 -6.69 9.54 2.75
C GLU A 138 -7.58 10.54 3.52
N PRO A 139 -7.10 11.77 3.81
CA PRO A 139 -7.82 12.75 4.65
C PRO A 139 -8.91 13.55 3.93
N MET A 140 -8.97 13.59 2.60
CA MET A 140 -10.02 14.32 1.85
C MET A 140 -11.40 13.74 2.14
N HIS A 141 -11.54 12.42 2.34
CA HIS A 141 -12.80 11.82 2.77
C HIS A 141 -13.13 12.08 4.24
N PHE A 142 -12.14 12.47 5.06
CA PHE A 142 -12.36 12.68 6.50
C PHE A 142 -13.23 13.90 6.76
N ARG A 143 -13.27 14.86 5.83
CA ARG A 143 -14.17 16.01 5.90
C ARG A 143 -15.63 15.56 5.74
N ALA A 144 -15.92 14.72 4.76
CA ALA A 144 -17.27 14.18 4.54
C ALA A 144 -17.71 13.26 5.70
N LEU A 145 -16.76 12.59 6.35
CA LEU A 145 -16.99 11.72 7.50
C LEU A 145 -17.03 12.46 8.84
N GLY A 146 -16.87 13.79 8.86
CA GLY A 146 -16.90 14.60 10.09
C GLY A 146 -15.70 14.44 11.02
N ILE A 147 -14.71 13.62 10.66
CA ILE A 147 -13.53 13.31 11.49
C ILE A 147 -12.31 14.19 11.20
N PHE A 148 -12.40 15.09 10.21
CA PHE A 148 -11.30 15.96 9.82
C PHE A 148 -10.84 16.88 10.97
N GLN A 149 -11.76 17.43 11.77
CA GLN A 149 -11.39 18.26 12.92
C GLN A 149 -10.58 17.48 13.96
N ASP A 150 -10.99 16.24 14.26
CA ASP A 150 -10.26 15.40 15.22
C ASP A 150 -8.89 14.98 14.68
N LEU A 151 -8.77 14.70 13.37
CA LEU A 151 -7.48 14.46 12.74
C LEU A 151 -6.55 15.67 12.91
N VAL A 152 -7.00 16.86 12.50
CA VAL A 152 -6.17 18.08 12.53
C VAL A 152 -5.78 18.46 13.96
N ARG A 153 -6.74 18.45 14.90
CA ARG A 153 -6.50 18.89 16.28
C ARG A 153 -5.80 17.84 17.13
N ARG A 154 -6.21 16.57 17.05
CA ARG A 154 -5.73 15.52 17.97
C ARG A 154 -4.60 14.69 17.40
N VAL A 155 -4.57 14.45 16.09
CA VAL A 155 -3.53 13.62 15.45
C VAL A 155 -2.37 14.48 14.95
N TYR A 156 -2.66 15.58 14.26
CA TYR A 156 -1.63 16.49 13.74
C TYR A 156 -1.23 17.59 14.73
N GLY A 157 -2.01 17.83 15.79
CA GLY A 157 -1.68 18.81 16.82
C GLY A 157 -1.74 20.27 16.32
N ILE A 158 -2.49 20.53 15.25
CA ILE A 158 -2.68 21.88 14.69
C ILE A 158 -3.93 22.45 15.35
N ASN A 159 -3.75 23.45 16.23
CA ASN A 159 -4.81 24.15 16.95
C ASN A 159 -5.34 25.35 16.16
#